data_AF-A0A656Y4Y1-F1
#
_entry.id   AF-A0A656Y4Y1-F1
#
_cell.length_a   1.000
_cell.length_b   1.000
_cell.length_c   1.000
_cell.angle_alpha   90.00
_cell.angle_beta   90.00
_cell.angle_gamma   90.00
#
_symmetry.space_group_name_H-M   'P 1'
#
loop_
_entity.id
_entity.type
_entity.pdbx_description
1 polymer ?
#
loop_
_entity_poly.entity_id
_entity_poly.type
_entity_poly.pdbx_seq_one_letter_code
_entity_poly.pdbx_strand_id
1 'polypeptide(L)'
;MTTHDLHCDSCGMPIESGQYCAYCTDADGNLQAFDERFERMVGWQSRQHPTAPREQLETETLAYMATMPAWKDHPRVAGRTA
;
A
#
# COMPACT_ATOMS: atom_id res chain seq x y z
N MET A 1 29.24 -1.60 6.50
CA MET A 1 28.27 -0.94 5.61
C MET A 1 26.91 -1.49 6.00
N THR A 2 26.12 -0.72 6.75
CA THR A 2 24.75 -1.14 7.08
C THR A 2 23.93 -0.94 5.83
N THR A 3 23.62 -2.02 5.12
CA THR A 3 22.59 -2.03 4.09
C THR A 3 21.33 -1.48 4.73
N HIS A 4 20.95 -0.24 4.40
CA HIS A 4 19.65 0.28 4.79
C HIS A 4 18.63 -0.59 4.09
N ASP A 5 17.84 -1.33 4.86
CA ASP A 5 16.65 -2.01 4.39
C ASP A 5 15.64 -0.92 4.03
N LEU A 6 15.81 -0.34 2.84
CA LEU A 6 14.89 0.63 2.29
C LEU A 6 13.61 -0.13 1.96
N HIS A 7 12.50 0.29 2.54
CA HIS A 7 11.19 -0.26 2.24
C HIS A 7 10.42 0.77 1.44
N CYS A 8 9.60 0.31 0.50
CA CYS A 8 8.70 1.15 -0.26
C CYS A 8 7.67 1.79 0.67
N ASP A 9 7.60 3.12 0.68
CA ASP A 9 6.68 3.88 1.54
C ASP A 9 5.19 3.64 1.23
N SER A 10 4.88 3.00 0.10
CA SER A 10 3.51 2.70 -0.36
C SER A 10 3.05 1.26 -0.08
N CYS A 11 3.98 0.31 -0.09
CA CYS A 11 3.62 -1.11 0.02
C CYS A 11 4.50 -1.91 0.99
N GLY A 12 5.46 -1.27 1.65
CA GLY A 12 6.34 -1.92 2.62
C GLY A 12 7.26 -3.00 2.05
N MET A 13 7.33 -3.17 0.72
CA MET A 13 8.26 -4.13 0.11
C MET A 13 9.69 -3.60 0.15
N PRO A 14 10.70 -4.46 0.34
CA PRO A 14 12.10 -4.05 0.28
C PRO A 14 12.45 -3.53 -1.12
N ILE A 15 13.20 -2.44 -1.19
CA ILE A 15 13.67 -1.80 -2.41
C ILE A 15 15.17 -1.54 -2.33
N GLU A 16 15.84 -1.55 -3.48
CA GLU A 16 17.28 -1.29 -3.54
C GLU A 16 17.60 0.21 -3.46
N SER A 17 16.71 1.07 -3.96
CA SER A 17 16.85 2.52 -3.92
C SER A 17 15.52 3.23 -4.18
N GLY A 18 15.43 4.51 -3.78
CA GLY A 18 14.25 5.35 -3.98
C GLY A 18 13.27 5.32 -2.80
N GLN A 19 12.10 5.95 -2.99
CA GLN A 19 11.01 6.01 -2.02
C GLN A 19 9.91 4.98 -2.32
N TYR A 20 9.72 4.64 -3.60
CA TYR A 20 8.68 3.74 -4.08
C TYR A 20 9.25 2.68 -5.01
N CYS A 21 8.69 1.47 -4.98
CA CYS A 21 9.06 0.40 -5.92
C CYS A 21 8.39 0.63 -7.29
N ALA A 22 8.97 0.02 -8.34
CA ALA A 22 8.46 0.11 -9.72
C ALA A 22 7.01 -0.41 -9.88
N TYR A 23 6.52 -1.22 -8.94
CA TYR A 23 5.13 -1.70 -8.94
C TYR A 23 4.13 -0.73 -8.31
N CYS A 24 4.60 0.22 -7.49
CA CYS A 24 3.79 1.27 -6.88
C CYS A 24 3.83 2.58 -7.66
N THR A 25 4.79 2.73 -8.58
CA THR A 25 4.86 3.87 -9.48
C THR A 25 4.16 3.59 -10.82
N ASP A 26 3.77 4.64 -11.52
CA ASP A 26 3.33 4.60 -12.90
C ASP A 26 4.51 4.65 -13.88
N ALA A 27 4.22 4.76 -15.18
CA ALA A 27 5.22 4.83 -16.24
C ALA A 27 6.10 6.10 -16.18
N ASP A 28 5.62 7.15 -15.52
CA ASP A 28 6.32 8.41 -15.31
C ASP A 28 7.12 8.41 -14.00
N GLY A 29 7.03 7.34 -13.21
CA GLY A 29 7.71 7.20 -11.92
C GLY A 29 6.97 7.87 -10.76
N ASN A 30 5.75 8.35 -10.98
CA ASN A 30 4.92 8.93 -9.93
C ASN A 30 4.19 7.82 -9.17
N LEU A 31 3.93 8.03 -7.89
CA LEU A 31 3.14 7.09 -7.10
C LEU A 31 1.74 6.95 -7.71
N GLN A 32 1.30 5.71 -7.93
CA GLN A 32 -0.06 5.41 -8.38
C GLN A 32 -1.09 6.09 -7.47
N ALA A 33 -2.25 6.45 -8.03
CA ALA A 33 -3.33 7.01 -7.24
C ALA A 33 -3.75 6.05 -6.11
N PHE A 34 -4.21 6.61 -4.99
CA PHE A 34 -4.67 5.84 -3.84
C PHE A 34 -5.70 4.77 -4.23
N ASP A 35 -6.72 5.16 -5.02
CA ASP A 35 -7.77 4.24 -5.48
C ASP A 35 -7.21 3.07 -6.29
N GLU A 36 -6.27 3.33 -7.21
CA GLU A 36 -5.64 2.28 -8.01
C GLU A 36 -4.83 1.32 -7.12
N ARG A 37 -4.01 1.88 -6.21
CA ARG A 37 -3.20 1.07 -5.31
C ARG A 37 -4.07 0.24 -4.36
N PHE A 38 -5.14 0.83 -3.86
CA PHE A 38 -6.12 0.20 -3.00
C PHE A 38 -6.80 -0.99 -3.69
N GLU A 39 -7.37 -0.80 -4.88
CA GLU A 39 -8.01 -1.88 -5.64
C GLU A 39 -7.05 -3.02 -5.95
N ARG A 40 -5.78 -2.71 -6.28
CA ARG A 40 -4.74 -3.72 -6.52
C ARG A 40 -4.41 -4.52 -5.26
N MET A 41 -4.32 -3.86 -4.10
CA MET A 41 -4.07 -4.55 -2.83
C MET A 41 -5.27 -5.40 -2.39
N VAL A 42 -6.49 -4.89 -2.50
CA VAL A 42 -7.72 -5.66 -2.22
C VAL A 42 -7.82 -6.87 -3.15
N GLY A 43 -7.54 -6.68 -4.45
CA GLY A 43 -7.50 -7.78 -5.42
C GLY A 43 -6.44 -8.83 -5.11
N TRP A 44 -5.28 -8.40 -4.60
CA TRP A 44 -4.25 -9.33 -4.11
C TRP A 44 -4.73 -10.08 -2.86
N GLN A 45 -5.27 -9.38 -1.85
CA GLN A 45 -5.79 -10.04 -0.65
C GLN A 45 -6.94 -11.01 -0.97
N SER A 46 -7.81 -10.67 -1.91
CA SER A 46 -8.89 -11.56 -2.37
C SER A 46 -8.36 -12.85 -2.99
N ARG A 47 -7.23 -12.80 -3.70
CA ARG A 47 -6.57 -14.01 -4.23
C ARG A 47 -5.92 -14.83 -3.12
N GLN A 48 -5.37 -14.18 -2.09
CA GLN A 48 -4.75 -14.84 -0.94
C GLN A 48 -5.79 -15.45 0.02
N HIS A 49 -6.93 -14.77 0.18
CA HIS A 49 -8.02 -15.12 1.08
C HIS A 49 -9.35 -15.20 0.31
N PRO A 50 -9.53 -16.21 -0.57
CA PRO A 50 -10.70 -16.30 -1.44
C PRO A 50 -12.03 -16.49 -0.71
N THR A 51 -11.98 -16.88 0.57
CA THR A 51 -13.17 -17.07 1.42
C THR A 51 -13.53 -15.83 2.24
N ALA A 52 -12.66 -14.81 2.27
CA ALA A 52 -12.92 -13.59 3.02
C ALA A 52 -13.85 -12.66 2.22
N PRO A 53 -14.83 -12.01 2.87
CA PRO A 53 -15.72 -11.07 2.20
C PRO A 53 -14.95 -9.81 1.78
N ARG A 54 -15.35 -9.22 0.65
CA ARG A 54 -14.65 -8.05 0.07
C ARG A 54 -14.54 -6.90 1.08
N GLU A 55 -15.60 -6.62 1.84
CA GLU A 55 -15.63 -5.56 2.85
C GLU A 55 -14.53 -5.71 3.93
N GLN A 56 -14.22 -6.95 4.30
CA GLN A 56 -13.16 -7.27 5.26
C GLN A 56 -11.80 -7.00 4.63
N LEU A 57 -11.59 -7.47 3.40
CA LEU A 57 -10.35 -7.26 2.65
C LEU A 57 -10.08 -5.77 2.40
N GLU A 58 -11.12 -4.99 2.13
CA GLU A 58 -11.07 -3.54 1.99
C GLU A 58 -10.68 -2.87 3.30
N THR A 59 -11.28 -3.28 4.41
CA THR A 59 -10.95 -2.78 5.75
C THR A 59 -9.53 -3.12 6.17
N GLU A 60 -9.08 -4.35 5.97
CA GLU A 60 -7.72 -4.79 6.26
C GLU A 60 -6.71 -4.07 5.38
N THR A 61 -7.02 -3.86 4.10
CA THR A 61 -6.17 -3.08 3.19
C THR A 61 -6.03 -1.64 3.67
N LEU A 62 -7.14 -1.00 4.08
CA LEU A 62 -7.08 0.36 4.63
C LEU A 62 -6.27 0.43 5.93
N ALA A 63 -6.42 -0.55 6.82
CA ALA A 63 -5.63 -0.64 8.05
C ALA A 63 -4.14 -0.83 7.74
N TYR A 64 -3.80 -1.68 6.77
CA TYR A 64 -2.43 -1.87 6.31
C TYR A 64 -1.85 -0.59 5.70
N MET A 65 -2.60 0.07 4.81
CA MET A 65 -2.22 1.36 4.22
C MET A 65 -2.01 2.44 5.30
N ALA A 66 -2.75 2.42 6.42
CA ALA A 66 -2.54 3.36 7.53
C ALA A 66 -1.14 3.27 8.16
N THR A 67 -0.50 2.10 8.09
CA THR A 67 0.85 1.91 8.59
C THR A 67 1.94 2.41 7.64
N MET A 68 1.58 2.70 6.38
CA MET A 68 2.50 3.07 5.33
C MET A 68 2.72 4.59 5.29
N PRO A 69 3.98 5.08 5.21
CA PRO A 69 4.28 6.51 5.19
C PRO A 69 3.57 7.29 4.09
N ALA A 70 3.37 6.69 2.91
CA ALA A 70 2.72 7.34 1.77
C ALA A 70 1.21 7.57 1.97
N TRP A 71 0.57 6.79 2.85
CA TRP A 71 -0.89 6.72 2.93
C TRP A 71 -1.47 7.07 4.30
N LYS A 72 -0.66 7.07 5.36
CA LYS A 72 -1.11 7.38 6.73
C LYS A 72 -1.86 8.71 6.86
N ASP A 73 -1.49 9.71 6.06
CA ASP A 73 -2.08 11.06 6.05
C ASP A 73 -3.24 11.19 5.04
N HIS A 74 -3.58 10.13 4.31
CA HIS A 74 -4.66 10.16 3.31
C HIS A 74 -6.04 10.22 4.00
N PRO A 75 -6.99 11.07 3.56
CA PRO A 75 -8.26 11.29 4.27
C PRO A 75 -9.10 10.01 4.46
N ARG A 76 -9.03 9.07 3.51
CA ARG A 76 -9.73 7.77 3.63
C ARG A 76 -9.17 6.85 4.71
N VAL A 77 -7.95 7.11 5.16
CA VAL A 77 -7.22 6.28 6.12
C VAL A 77 -7.11 7.01 7.46
N ALA A 78 -6.69 8.27 7.45
CA ALA A 78 -6.60 9.14 8.62
C ALA A 78 -7.96 9.31 9.34
N GLY A 79 -9.07 9.33 8.59
CA GLY A 79 -10.41 9.39 9.17
C GLY A 79 -10.83 8.15 9.99
N ARG A 80 -10.02 7.07 9.98
CA ARG A 80 -10.26 5.84 10.74
C ARG A 80 -9.37 5.70 11.98
N THR A 81 -8.38 6.58 12.15
CA THR A 81 -7.42 6.53 13.28
C THR A 81 -7.75 7.54 14.38
N ALA A 82 -8.87 8.26 14.28
CA ALA A 82 -9.34 9.24 15.25
C ALA A 82 -10.33 8.65 16.26
#